data_AF-A0A6H1K2K9-F1
#
_entry.id   AF-A0A6H1K2K9-F1
#
_cell.length_a   1.000
_cell.length_b   1.000
_cell.length_c   1.000
_cell.angle_alpha   90.00
_cell.angle_beta   90.00
_cell.angle_gamma   90.00
#
_symmetry.space_group_name_H-M   'P 1'
#
loop_
_entity.id
_entity.type
_entity.pdbx_description
1 polymer ?
#
loop_
_entity_poly.entity_id
_entity_poly.type
_entity_poly.pdbx_seq_one_letter_code
_entity_poly.pdbx_strand_id
1 'polypeptide(L)'
;MTADHTLVLELLHASHAAAQREAPVHRDDDPACQVVLRAAKADADDGGMERLTLLALGTAVCASDLTAVLAEHKNITTQQLIDELVAARRNQGAEDTAMPDLLLAMRTDDPGQAAELLGNLIAGDHDAFLDLIVELGDYAATCVSLLAALEISPVEETLAQLEETVQQFITSKRPPRTGTTGQRQ
;
A
#
# COMPACT_ATOMS: atom_id res chain seq x y z
N MET A 1 20.01 8.60 1.60
CA MET A 1 18.86 7.91 0.98
C MET A 1 18.15 7.17 2.08
N THR A 2 16.98 7.67 2.50
CA THR A 2 16.08 6.92 3.37
C THR A 2 15.75 5.61 2.66
N ALA A 3 15.79 4.48 3.35
CA ALA A 3 15.56 3.21 2.69
C ALA A 3 14.10 3.12 2.22
N ASP A 4 13.87 2.60 1.03
CA ASP A 4 12.56 2.70 0.35
C ASP A 4 11.41 2.04 1.14
N HIS A 5 11.72 1.04 1.97
CA HIS A 5 10.77 0.40 2.90
C HIS A 5 10.33 1.30 4.06
N THR A 6 11.18 2.25 4.47
CA THR A 6 10.88 3.17 5.58
C THR A 6 9.71 4.08 5.23
N LEU A 7 9.54 4.48 3.97
CA LEU A 7 8.42 5.33 3.54
C LEU A 7 7.08 4.59 3.60
N VAL A 8 7.06 3.31 3.23
CA VAL A 8 5.85 2.45 3.34
C VAL A 8 5.46 2.30 4.81
N LEU A 9 6.42 2.08 5.70
CA LEU A 9 6.17 1.98 7.13
C LEU A 9 5.70 3.30 7.73
N GLU A 10 6.31 4.42 7.33
CA GLU A 10 5.88 5.75 7.77
C GLU A 10 4.42 5.98 7.38
N LEU A 11 4.02 5.59 6.17
CA LEU A 11 2.63 5.67 5.70
C LEU A 11 1.70 4.78 6.54
N LEU A 12 2.05 3.50 6.76
CA LEU A 12 1.22 2.58 7.55
C LEU A 12 1.03 3.07 8.99
N HIS A 13 2.09 3.57 9.63
CA HIS A 13 2.00 4.15 10.97
C HIS A 13 1.18 5.44 10.97
N ALA A 14 1.35 6.30 9.97
CA ALA A 14 0.60 7.54 9.81
C ALA A 14 -0.91 7.27 9.65
N SER A 15 -1.29 6.38 8.74
CA SER A 15 -2.69 5.97 8.53
C SER A 15 -3.28 5.31 9.77
N HIS A 16 -2.55 4.44 10.46
CA HIS A 16 -3.04 3.84 11.71
C HIS A 16 -3.24 4.89 12.81
N ALA A 17 -2.28 5.81 13.00
CA ALA A 17 -2.41 6.89 13.97
C ALA A 17 -3.58 7.84 13.63
N ALA A 18 -3.85 8.08 12.35
CA ALA A 18 -4.98 8.86 11.88
C ALA A 18 -6.32 8.15 12.13
N ALA A 19 -6.40 6.84 11.87
CA ALA A 19 -7.59 6.03 12.08
C ALA A 19 -8.04 5.97 13.56
N GLN A 20 -7.12 6.17 14.51
CA GLN A 20 -7.42 6.21 15.94
C GLN A 20 -7.96 7.59 16.41
N ARG A 21 -7.99 8.62 15.55
CA ARG A 21 -8.48 9.95 15.91
C ARG A 21 -10.01 10.01 15.81
N GLU A 22 -10.64 10.63 16.80
CA GLU A 22 -12.10 10.82 16.84
C GLU A 22 -12.58 11.94 15.90
N ALA A 23 -11.70 12.87 15.51
CA ALA A 23 -12.04 14.03 14.68
C ALA A 23 -11.53 13.85 13.24
N PRO A 24 -12.35 14.21 12.22
CA PRO A 24 -11.90 14.26 10.84
C PRO A 24 -10.72 15.23 10.71
N VAL A 25 -9.65 14.77 10.07
CA VAL A 25 -8.47 15.58 9.80
C VAL A 25 -8.61 16.16 8.38
N HIS A 26 -8.31 17.44 8.19
CA HIS A 26 -8.22 17.99 6.84
C HIS A 26 -7.09 17.33 6.08
N ARG A 27 -7.23 17.14 4.76
CA ARG A 27 -6.23 16.48 3.91
C ARG A 27 -4.82 17.07 4.06
N ASP A 28 -4.73 18.40 4.25
CA ASP A 28 -3.45 19.08 4.47
C ASP A 28 -2.81 18.79 5.84
N ASP A 29 -3.60 18.38 6.83
CA ASP A 29 -3.16 18.02 8.17
C ASP A 29 -3.06 16.50 8.38
N ASP A 30 -3.45 15.71 7.38
CA ASP A 30 -3.45 14.26 7.43
C ASP A 30 -2.00 13.74 7.34
N PRO A 31 -1.49 13.05 8.39
CA PRO A 31 -0.15 12.49 8.39
C PRO A 31 0.14 11.56 7.21
N ALA A 32 -0.85 10.77 6.75
CA ALA A 32 -0.68 9.86 5.62
C ALA A 32 -0.52 10.66 4.31
N CYS A 33 -1.35 11.69 4.11
CA CYS A 33 -1.19 12.60 2.96
C CYS A 33 0.16 13.31 2.98
N GLN A 34 0.66 13.72 4.16
CA GLN A 34 1.99 14.34 4.29
C GLN A 34 3.14 13.42 3.90
N VAL A 35 3.03 12.10 4.14
CA VAL A 35 4.02 11.12 3.66
C VAL A 35 4.01 11.04 2.14
N VAL A 36 2.82 10.93 1.54
CA VAL A 36 2.64 10.86 0.07
C VAL A 36 3.14 12.14 -0.61
N LEU A 37 2.78 13.32 -0.10
CA LEU A 37 3.24 14.61 -0.63
C LEU A 37 4.76 14.76 -0.54
N ARG A 38 5.39 14.25 0.52
CA ARG A 38 6.86 14.27 0.66
C ARG A 38 7.53 13.37 -0.37
N ALA A 39 6.98 12.19 -0.61
CA ALA A 39 7.46 11.28 -1.65
C ALA A 39 7.29 11.90 -3.05
N ALA A 40 6.12 12.48 -3.32
CA ALA A 40 5.84 13.17 -4.59
C ALA A 40 6.80 14.34 -4.85
N LYS A 41 7.08 15.14 -3.82
CA LYS A 41 8.05 16.24 -3.93
C LYS A 41 9.45 15.73 -4.23
N ALA A 42 9.92 14.70 -3.52
CA ALA A 42 11.25 14.14 -3.76
C ALA A 42 11.38 13.55 -5.17
N ASP A 43 10.32 12.92 -5.68
CA ASP A 43 10.26 12.40 -7.03
C ASP A 43 10.26 13.50 -8.10
N ALA A 44 9.53 14.60 -7.86
CA ALA A 44 9.56 15.79 -8.72
C ALA A 44 10.95 16.43 -8.76
N ASP A 45 11.65 16.50 -7.62
CA ASP A 45 13.02 17.05 -7.53
C ASP A 45 14.04 16.19 -8.30
N ASP A 46 13.84 14.86 -8.35
CA ASP A 46 14.72 13.91 -9.04
C ASP A 46 14.27 13.58 -10.49
N GLY A 47 13.13 14.14 -10.94
CA GLY A 47 12.57 13.91 -12.28
C GLY A 47 12.07 12.49 -12.51
N GLY A 48 11.62 11.80 -11.46
CA GLY A 48 11.16 10.40 -11.52
C GLY A 48 9.82 10.17 -10.83
N MET A 49 9.42 8.91 -10.70
CA MET A 49 8.25 8.46 -9.91
C MET A 49 8.55 7.15 -9.16
N GLU A 50 9.83 6.87 -8.94
CA GLU A 50 10.28 5.61 -8.34
C GLU A 50 9.74 5.48 -6.92
N ARG A 51 9.78 6.54 -6.11
CA ARG A 51 9.34 6.48 -4.71
C ARG A 51 7.85 6.34 -4.59
N LEU A 52 7.06 7.09 -5.38
CA LEU A 52 5.62 6.97 -5.38
C LEU A 52 5.16 5.58 -5.86
N THR A 53 5.78 5.05 -6.91
CA THR A 53 5.45 3.71 -7.42
C THR A 53 5.78 2.64 -6.37
N LEU A 54 6.92 2.76 -5.71
CA LEU A 54 7.34 1.84 -4.66
C LEU A 54 6.46 1.96 -3.41
N LEU A 55 6.04 3.19 -3.06
CA LEU A 55 5.09 3.45 -1.99
C LEU A 55 3.73 2.80 -2.28
N ALA A 56 3.22 2.94 -3.51
CA ALA A 56 1.98 2.30 -3.94
C ALA A 56 2.07 0.77 -3.85
N LEU A 57 3.08 0.15 -4.48
CA LEU A 57 3.25 -1.30 -4.50
C LEU A 57 3.53 -1.89 -3.12
N GLY A 58 4.38 -1.23 -2.32
CA GLY A 58 4.71 -1.65 -0.97
C GLY A 58 3.50 -1.61 -0.03
N THR A 59 2.65 -0.58 -0.16
CA THR A 59 1.43 -0.49 0.63
C THR A 59 0.38 -1.47 0.14
N ALA A 60 0.29 -1.69 -1.19
CA ALA A 60 -0.62 -2.67 -1.78
C ALA A 60 -0.31 -4.10 -1.37
N VAL A 61 0.97 -4.50 -1.28
CA VAL A 61 1.31 -5.86 -0.79
C VAL A 61 0.90 -6.04 0.67
N CYS A 62 1.12 -5.04 1.53
CA CYS A 62 0.67 -5.08 2.92
C CYS A 62 -0.86 -5.22 3.02
N ALA A 63 -1.58 -4.34 2.33
CA ALA A 63 -3.04 -4.37 2.30
C ALA A 63 -3.58 -5.70 1.78
N SER A 64 -2.98 -6.24 0.72
CA SER A 64 -3.33 -7.54 0.14
C SER A 64 -3.12 -8.69 1.12
N ASP A 65 -1.98 -8.73 1.81
CA ASP A 65 -1.68 -9.78 2.80
C ASP A 65 -2.62 -9.71 4.00
N LEU A 66 -2.89 -8.51 4.53
CA LEU A 66 -3.87 -8.31 5.60
C LEU A 66 -5.28 -8.75 5.16
N THR A 67 -5.67 -8.47 3.92
CA THR A 67 -6.95 -8.91 3.35
C THR A 67 -7.03 -10.44 3.32
N ALA A 68 -5.94 -11.11 2.95
CA ALA A 68 -5.89 -12.56 2.92
C ALA A 68 -6.05 -13.17 4.32
N VAL A 69 -5.39 -12.62 5.35
CA VAL A 69 -5.55 -13.06 6.74
C VAL A 69 -7.00 -12.89 7.22
N LEU A 70 -7.61 -11.74 6.93
CA LEU A 70 -9.02 -11.48 7.29
C LEU A 70 -9.99 -12.43 6.56
N ALA A 71 -9.74 -12.72 5.28
CA ALA A 71 -10.55 -13.64 4.50
C ALA A 71 -10.44 -15.08 5.04
N GLU A 72 -9.23 -15.52 5.36
CA GLU A 72 -8.97 -16.82 5.97
C GLU A 72 -9.70 -16.96 7.32
N HIS A 73 -9.64 -15.93 8.17
CA HIS A 73 -10.38 -15.93 9.44
C HIS A 73 -11.89 -16.06 9.25
N LYS A 74 -12.46 -15.43 8.21
CA LYS A 74 -13.88 -15.55 7.85
C LYS A 74 -14.21 -16.85 7.10
N ASN A 75 -13.23 -17.70 6.80
CA ASN A 75 -13.38 -18.90 5.99
C ASN A 75 -13.98 -18.63 4.59
N ILE A 76 -13.55 -17.53 3.96
CA ILE A 76 -13.92 -17.12 2.60
C ILE A 76 -12.66 -16.83 1.78
N THR A 77 -12.81 -16.70 0.47
CA THR A 77 -11.69 -16.30 -0.40
C THR A 77 -11.42 -14.79 -0.31
N THR A 78 -10.17 -14.38 -0.59
CA THR A 78 -9.80 -12.96 -0.71
C THR A 78 -10.70 -12.22 -1.71
N GLN A 79 -11.03 -12.86 -2.84
CA GLN A 79 -11.97 -12.32 -3.83
C GLN A 79 -13.33 -12.01 -3.20
N GLN A 80 -13.91 -12.96 -2.46
CA GLN A 80 -15.21 -12.77 -1.81
C GLN A 80 -15.19 -11.63 -0.80
N LEU A 81 -14.10 -11.49 -0.01
CA LEU A 81 -13.97 -10.37 0.93
C LEU A 81 -13.87 -9.02 0.20
N ILE A 82 -13.15 -8.98 -0.93
CA ILE A 82 -13.05 -7.78 -1.77
C ILE A 82 -14.40 -7.45 -2.42
N ASP A 83 -15.15 -8.45 -2.89
CA ASP A 83 -16.50 -8.24 -3.43
C ASP A 83 -17.45 -7.68 -2.36
N GLU A 84 -17.37 -8.17 -1.11
CA GLU A 84 -18.11 -7.62 0.04
C GLU A 84 -17.74 -6.16 0.31
N LEU A 85 -16.44 -5.83 0.27
CA LEU A 85 -15.94 -4.47 0.45
C LEU A 85 -16.48 -3.53 -0.64
N VAL A 86 -16.40 -3.93 -1.90
CA VAL A 86 -16.91 -3.15 -3.04
C VAL A 86 -18.42 -2.93 -2.91
N ALA A 87 -19.17 -3.97 -2.57
CA ALA A 87 -20.61 -3.87 -2.35
C ALA A 87 -20.94 -2.91 -1.19
N ALA A 88 -20.21 -2.99 -0.08
CA ALA A 88 -20.41 -2.11 1.07
C ALA A 88 -20.14 -0.64 0.72
N ARG A 89 -19.06 -0.35 -0.01
CA ARG A 89 -18.72 1.00 -0.48
C ARG A 89 -19.78 1.57 -1.43
N ARG A 90 -20.23 0.77 -2.40
CA ARG A 90 -21.32 1.16 -3.30
C ARG A 90 -22.61 1.47 -2.54
N ASN A 91 -22.96 0.68 -1.53
CA ASN A 91 -24.13 0.92 -0.69
C ASN A 91 -24.03 2.21 0.14
N GLN A 92 -22.81 2.69 0.40
CA GLN A 92 -22.54 3.96 1.06
C GLN A 92 -22.43 5.14 0.08
N GLY A 93 -22.59 4.90 -1.23
CA GLY A 93 -22.47 5.92 -2.26
C GLY A 93 -21.03 6.37 -2.55
N ALA A 94 -20.04 5.57 -2.15
CA ALA A 94 -18.64 5.83 -2.49
C ALA A 94 -18.39 5.53 -3.98
N GLU A 95 -17.48 6.29 -4.59
CA GLU A 95 -17.05 6.09 -5.97
C GLU A 95 -16.19 4.81 -6.10
N ASP A 96 -16.22 4.20 -7.28
CA ASP A 96 -15.36 3.06 -7.59
C ASP A 96 -13.91 3.55 -7.71
N THR A 97 -12.99 2.93 -6.96
CA THR A 97 -11.55 3.25 -6.98
C THR A 97 -10.74 2.08 -7.53
N ALA A 98 -9.47 2.31 -7.86
CA ALA A 98 -8.58 1.27 -8.36
C ALA A 98 -8.05 0.32 -7.26
N MET A 99 -8.33 0.62 -5.98
CA MET A 99 -7.80 -0.15 -4.85
C MET A 99 -8.19 -1.65 -4.92
N PRO A 100 -9.48 -2.04 -5.09
CA PRO A 100 -9.87 -3.45 -5.14
C PRO A 100 -9.13 -4.24 -6.24
N ASP A 101 -9.04 -3.67 -7.43
CA ASP A 101 -8.37 -4.30 -8.58
C ASP A 101 -6.86 -4.45 -8.33
N LEU A 102 -6.24 -3.45 -7.70
CA LEU A 102 -4.83 -3.52 -7.34
C LEU A 102 -4.56 -4.60 -6.29
N LEU A 103 -5.40 -4.71 -5.25
CA LEU A 103 -5.26 -5.76 -4.23
C LEU A 103 -5.35 -7.17 -4.84
N LEU A 104 -6.26 -7.36 -5.79
CA LEU A 104 -6.36 -8.62 -6.54
C LEU A 104 -5.14 -8.85 -7.43
N ALA A 105 -4.68 -7.83 -8.15
CA ALA A 105 -3.49 -7.92 -9.00
C ALA A 105 -2.24 -8.33 -8.21
N MET A 106 -2.07 -7.82 -6.98
CA MET A 106 -0.96 -8.19 -6.09
C MET A 106 -0.96 -9.67 -5.68
N ARG A 107 -2.09 -10.36 -5.82
CA ARG A 107 -2.27 -11.78 -5.51
C ARG A 107 -2.11 -12.69 -6.73
N THR A 108 -1.96 -12.13 -7.92
CA THR A 108 -1.78 -12.91 -9.15
C THR A 108 -0.32 -13.30 -9.35
N ASP A 109 -0.09 -14.36 -10.13
CA ASP A 109 1.26 -14.77 -10.56
C ASP A 109 1.85 -13.82 -11.64
N ASP A 110 1.07 -12.86 -12.14
CA ASP A 110 1.50 -11.90 -13.16
C ASP A 110 1.84 -10.53 -12.54
N PRO A 111 3.12 -10.24 -12.24
CA PRO A 111 3.53 -8.95 -11.71
C PRO A 111 3.31 -7.80 -12.70
N GLY A 112 3.06 -8.07 -13.98
CA GLY A 112 2.76 -7.08 -15.00
C GLY A 112 1.41 -6.40 -14.78
N GLN A 113 0.43 -7.11 -14.20
CA GLN A 113 -0.93 -6.59 -14.04
C GLN A 113 -0.99 -5.41 -13.06
N ALA A 114 -0.32 -5.52 -11.91
CA ALA A 114 -0.23 -4.42 -10.94
C ALA A 114 0.53 -3.22 -11.53
N ALA A 115 1.62 -3.48 -12.26
CA ALA A 115 2.39 -2.43 -12.91
C ALA A 115 1.60 -1.70 -14.00
N GLU A 116 0.80 -2.42 -14.78
CA GLU A 116 -0.07 -1.85 -15.81
C GLU A 116 -1.17 -0.97 -15.21
N LEU A 117 -1.84 -1.43 -14.14
CA LEU A 117 -2.85 -0.64 -13.42
C LEU A 117 -2.27 0.69 -12.92
N LEU A 118 -1.12 0.63 -12.26
CA LEU A 118 -0.45 1.85 -11.77
C LEU A 118 0.01 2.74 -12.92
N GLY A 119 0.56 2.18 -13.99
CA GLY A 119 0.99 2.93 -15.17
C GLY A 119 -0.16 3.67 -15.86
N ASN A 120 -1.34 3.03 -15.95
CA ASN A 120 -2.53 3.64 -16.52
C ASN A 120 -3.07 4.78 -15.65
N LEU A 121 -3.09 4.62 -14.32
CA LEU A 121 -3.47 5.70 -13.40
C LEU A 121 -2.52 6.89 -13.51
N ILE A 122 -1.22 6.63 -13.45
CA ILE A 122 -0.18 7.65 -13.59
C ILE A 122 -0.35 8.46 -14.89
N ALA A 123 -0.67 7.79 -16.00
CA ALA A 123 -0.82 8.44 -17.30
C ALA A 123 -2.15 9.19 -17.46
N GLY A 124 -3.21 8.73 -16.79
CA GLY A 124 -4.56 9.26 -16.93
C GLY A 124 -4.92 10.34 -15.92
N ASP A 125 -4.64 10.10 -14.64
CA ASP A 125 -5.01 10.96 -13.52
C ASP A 125 -4.00 10.79 -12.36
N HIS A 126 -3.05 11.72 -12.30
CA HIS A 126 -2.00 11.69 -11.27
C HIS A 126 -2.55 11.92 -9.87
N ASP A 127 -3.59 12.74 -9.71
CA ASP A 127 -4.19 13.00 -8.40
C ASP A 127 -4.90 11.74 -7.89
N ALA A 128 -5.59 11.00 -8.77
CA ALA A 128 -6.17 9.70 -8.44
C ALA A 128 -5.10 8.66 -8.06
N PHE A 129 -3.91 8.71 -8.66
CA PHE A 129 -2.79 7.85 -8.26
C PHE A 129 -2.27 8.19 -6.85
N LEU A 130 -2.16 9.47 -6.50
CA LEU A 130 -1.77 9.87 -5.14
C LEU A 130 -2.85 9.49 -4.12
N ASP A 131 -4.12 9.66 -4.47
CA ASP A 131 -5.26 9.29 -3.62
C ASP A 131 -5.32 7.79 -3.38
N LEU A 132 -5.02 6.97 -4.39
CA LEU A 132 -4.90 5.53 -4.24
C LEU A 132 -3.85 5.14 -3.18
N ILE A 133 -2.71 5.83 -3.12
CA ILE A 133 -1.66 5.51 -2.13
C ILE A 133 -2.17 5.76 -0.71
N VAL A 134 -2.85 6.88 -0.48
CA VAL A 134 -3.45 7.19 0.83
C VAL A 134 -4.53 6.17 1.17
N GLU A 135 -5.41 5.87 0.20
CA GLU A 135 -6.49 4.89 0.36
C GLU A 135 -5.99 3.50 0.75
N LEU A 136 -4.89 3.03 0.14
CA LEU A 136 -4.24 1.77 0.50
C LEU A 136 -3.73 1.79 1.94
N GLY A 137 -3.15 2.91 2.39
CA GLY A 137 -2.68 3.09 3.76
C GLY A 137 -3.81 3.02 4.77
N ASP A 138 -4.92 3.71 4.49
CA ASP A 138 -6.10 3.75 5.37
C ASP A 138 -6.81 2.40 5.42
N TYR A 139 -6.90 1.72 4.29
CA TYR A 139 -7.42 0.36 4.23
C TYR A 139 -6.54 -0.61 5.02
N ALA A 140 -5.22 -0.56 4.86
CA ALA A 140 -4.30 -1.39 5.64
C ALA A 140 -4.43 -1.12 7.15
N ALA A 141 -4.51 0.16 7.56
CA ALA A 141 -4.74 0.55 8.95
C ALA A 141 -6.07 0.01 9.51
N THR A 142 -7.13 0.03 8.69
CA THR A 142 -8.42 -0.56 9.03
C THR A 142 -8.29 -2.07 9.23
N CYS A 143 -7.59 -2.78 8.35
CA CYS A 143 -7.36 -4.20 8.49
C CYS A 143 -6.55 -4.55 9.75
N VAL A 144 -5.49 -3.79 10.06
CA VAL A 144 -4.72 -3.94 11.31
C VAL A 144 -5.62 -3.80 12.53
N SER A 145 -6.48 -2.77 12.55
CA SER A 145 -7.42 -2.53 13.65
C SER A 145 -8.44 -3.67 13.78
N LEU A 146 -8.92 -4.22 12.66
CA LEU A 146 -9.84 -5.36 12.65
C LEU A 146 -9.17 -6.64 13.16
N LEU A 147 -7.93 -6.93 12.76
CA LEU A 147 -7.18 -8.09 13.26
C LEU A 147 -7.01 -8.03 14.79
N ALA A 148 -6.71 -6.85 15.32
CA ALA A 148 -6.61 -6.63 16.77
C ALA A 148 -7.97 -6.80 17.46
N ALA A 149 -9.04 -6.23 16.91
CA ALA A 149 -10.40 -6.34 17.46
C ALA A 149 -10.95 -7.77 17.44
N LEU A 150 -10.52 -8.59 16.47
CA LEU A 150 -10.86 -10.02 16.36
C LEU A 150 -9.94 -10.93 17.19
N GLU A 151 -9.02 -10.35 17.98
CA GLU A 151 -8.03 -11.08 18.79
C GLU A 151 -7.14 -12.03 17.95
N ILE A 152 -6.96 -11.73 16.66
CA ILE A 152 -6.11 -12.53 15.75
C ILE A 152 -4.64 -12.19 15.94
N SER A 153 -4.31 -10.89 15.96
CA SER A 153 -2.96 -10.39 16.20
C SER A 153 -3.00 -8.99 16.79
N PRO A 154 -2.17 -8.67 17.80
CA PRO A 154 -2.00 -7.31 18.30
C PRO A 154 -1.47 -6.37 17.21
N VAL A 155 -1.84 -5.08 17.31
CA VAL A 155 -1.43 -4.03 16.36
C VAL A 155 0.09 -3.98 16.18
N GLU A 156 0.86 -3.94 17.27
CA GLU A 156 2.33 -3.82 17.21
C GLU A 156 2.97 -5.02 16.51
N GLU A 157 2.46 -6.23 16.76
CA GLU A 157 2.95 -7.45 16.13
C GLU A 157 2.60 -7.48 14.64
N THR A 158 1.37 -7.09 14.28
CA THR A 158 0.96 -7.00 12.87
C THR A 158 1.82 -6.00 12.11
N LEU A 159 2.07 -4.81 12.66
CA LEU A 159 2.90 -3.79 12.01
C LEU A 159 4.36 -4.26 11.84
N ALA A 160 4.92 -4.98 12.82
CA ALA A 160 6.25 -5.58 12.72
C ALA A 160 6.33 -6.66 11.63
N GLN A 161 5.29 -7.50 11.49
CA GLN A 161 5.22 -8.48 10.40
C GLN A 161 5.13 -7.82 9.03
N LEU A 162 4.37 -6.71 8.91
CA LEU A 162 4.29 -5.95 7.66
C LEU A 162 5.63 -5.33 7.27
N GLU A 163 6.45 -4.91 8.23
CA GLU A 163 7.82 -4.46 7.97
C GLU A 163 8.66 -5.54 7.31
N GLU A 164 8.59 -6.78 7.81
CA GLU A 164 9.28 -7.91 7.18
C GLU A 164 8.76 -8.17 5.76
N THR A 165 7.44 -8.15 5.55
CA THR A 165 6.80 -8.30 4.22
C THR A 165 7.31 -7.26 3.23
N VAL A 166 7.30 -5.98 3.60
CA VAL A 166 7.74 -4.87 2.74
C VAL A 166 9.23 -5.01 2.41
N GLN A 167 10.05 -5.34 3.41
CA GLN A 167 11.47 -5.51 3.23
C GLN A 167 11.78 -6.67 2.26
N GLN A 168 11.08 -7.80 2.39
CA GLN A 168 11.20 -8.94 1.48
C GLN A 168 10.74 -8.57 0.07
N PHE A 169 9.59 -7.91 -0.07
CA PHE A 169 9.05 -7.48 -1.35
C PHE A 169 10.03 -6.58 -2.10
N ILE A 170 10.53 -5.52 -1.46
CA ILE A 170 11.48 -4.58 -2.09
C ILE A 170 12.80 -5.28 -2.43
N THR A 171 13.28 -6.17 -1.57
CA THR A 171 14.52 -6.92 -1.83
C THR A 171 14.36 -7.87 -3.02
N SER A 172 13.20 -8.52 -3.16
CA SER A 172 12.88 -9.41 -4.28
C SER A 172 12.76 -8.69 -5.63
N LYS A 173 12.40 -7.41 -5.62
CA LYS A 173 12.24 -6.57 -6.81
C LYS A 173 13.52 -5.85 -7.24
N ARG A 174 14.57 -5.83 -6.39
CA ARG A 174 15.88 -5.33 -6.82
C ARG A 174 16.52 -6.33 -7.78
N PRO A 175 16.92 -5.92 -9.01
CA PRO A 175 17.72 -6.79 -9.85
C PRO A 175 19.00 -7.18 -9.11
N PRO A 176 19.56 -8.38 -9.33
CA PRO A 176 20.86 -8.72 -8.77
C PRO A 176 21.83 -7.62 -9.18
N ARG A 177 22.52 -7.01 -8.21
CA ARG A 177 23.59 -6.06 -8.50
C ARG A 177 24.57 -6.80 -9.39
N THR A 178 24.54 -6.54 -10.69
CA THR A 178 25.59 -6.96 -11.60
C THR A 178 26.81 -6.20 -11.15
N GLY A 179 27.62 -6.87 -10.32
CA GLY A 179 28.95 -6.44 -9.97
C GLY A 179 29.67 -6.20 -11.28
N THR A 180 29.81 -4.93 -11.62
CA THR A 180 30.74 -4.50 -12.65
C THR A 180 32.12 -4.68 -12.03
N THR A 181 32.69 -5.87 -12.14
CA THR A 181 34.14 -6.03 -12.05
C THR A 181 34.69 -5.69 -13.42
N GLY A 182 34.94 -4.39 -13.62
CA GLY A 182 35.79 -3.92 -14.70
C GLY A 182 37.22 -4.45 -14.53
N GLN A 183 37.77 -4.91 -15.66
CA GLN A 183 39.17 -4.85 -16.11
C GLN A 183 40.35 -5.01 -15.13
N ARG A 184 41.27 -5.92 -15.51
CA ARG A 184 42.76 -5.82 -15.60
C ARG A 184 43.29 -7.27 -15.62
N GLN A 185 44.13 -7.76 -16.54
CA GLN A 185 45.02 -7.19 -17.58
C GLN A 185 44.98 -8.08 -18.82
#